data_AF-A0A1A0HBW0-F1
#
_entry.id   AF-A0A1A0HBW0-F1
#
_cell.length_a   1.000
_cell.length_b   1.000
_cell.length_c   1.000
_cell.angle_alpha   90.00
_cell.angle_beta   90.00
_cell.angle_gamma   90.00
#
_symmetry.space_group_name_H-M   'P 1'
#
loop_
_entity.id
_entity.type
_entity.pdbx_description
1 polymer ?
#
loop_
_entity_poly.entity_id
_entity_poly.type
_entity_poly.pdbx_seq_one_letter_code
_entity_poly.pdbx_strand_id
1 'polypeptide(L)'
;MSQIFYQYFLKKTNLDSVVKVGDTEDPYHEPIPEDELHFYQRKGATRKRKLPDIIQGDDLKVLNSVKRKAYRLDLQLSLCGLRLGWAGIIGLLPGIGDIIAASLALQLVRKAEKIEGGLPALLRLRMMANVAFDFGIGLIPIVGDLINIAYKCNLRNFVMLEKYLVEKH
;
A
#
# COMPACT_ATOMS: atom_id res chain seq x y z
N MET A 1 0.38 23.37 -5.61
CA MET A 1 1.83 23.52 -5.90
C MET A 1 2.60 22.22 -5.67
N SER A 2 2.49 21.57 -4.50
CA SER A 2 3.22 20.31 -4.20
C SER A 2 2.86 19.11 -5.11
N GLN A 3 1.58 18.82 -5.37
CA GLN A 3 1.20 17.65 -6.20
C GLN A 3 1.64 17.75 -7.67
N ILE A 4 1.60 18.95 -8.26
CA ILE A 4 1.98 19.14 -9.67
C ILE A 4 3.49 18.97 -9.84
N PHE A 5 4.27 19.51 -8.90
CA PHE A 5 5.72 19.34 -8.88
C PHE A 5 6.11 17.87 -8.66
N TYR A 6 5.41 17.17 -7.77
CA TYR A 6 5.60 15.75 -7.51
C TYR A 6 5.33 14.89 -8.76
N GLN A 7 4.20 15.10 -9.43
CA GLN A 7 3.84 14.41 -10.67
C GLN A 7 4.84 14.71 -11.81
N TYR A 8 5.31 15.95 -11.90
CA TYR A 8 6.34 16.33 -12.87
C TYR A 8 7.69 15.65 -12.57
N PHE A 9 8.10 15.59 -11.31
CA PHE A 9 9.33 14.95 -10.88
C PHE A 9 9.31 13.44 -11.20
N LEU A 10 8.25 12.74 -10.78
CA LEU A 10 8.12 11.29 -11.00
C LEU A 10 8.20 10.91 -12.48
N LYS A 11 7.51 11.68 -13.33
CA LYS A 11 7.50 11.49 -14.79
C LYS A 11 8.86 11.74 -15.41
N LYS A 12 9.62 12.71 -14.90
CA LYS A 12 10.97 13.03 -15.38
C LYS A 12 12.00 11.98 -14.96
N THR A 13 11.81 11.35 -13.80
CA THR A 13 12.71 10.30 -13.27
C THR A 13 12.31 8.89 -13.66
N ASN A 14 11.23 8.68 -14.44
CA ASN A 14 10.63 7.37 -14.72
C ASN A 14 10.29 6.55 -13.46
N LEU A 15 9.99 7.23 -12.33
CA LEU A 15 9.65 6.58 -11.07
C LEU A 15 8.17 6.21 -10.96
N ASP A 16 7.36 6.60 -11.96
CA ASP A 16 5.92 6.33 -12.01
C ASP A 16 5.59 4.84 -11.86
N SER A 17 6.40 3.96 -12.46
CA SER A 17 6.21 2.50 -12.40
C SER A 17 6.45 1.94 -10.99
N VAL A 18 7.36 2.56 -10.24
CA VAL A 18 7.72 2.15 -8.88
C VAL A 18 6.72 2.67 -7.86
N VAL A 19 6.02 3.77 -8.13
CA VAL A 19 5.02 4.36 -7.23
C VAL A 19 3.62 3.76 -7.43
N LYS A 20 3.31 3.26 -8.64
CA LYS A 20 2.01 2.64 -8.93
C LYS A 20 1.80 1.35 -8.13
N VAL A 21 0.63 1.24 -7.51
CA VAL A 21 0.21 0.08 -6.73
C VAL A 21 -0.97 -0.56 -7.44
N GLY A 22 -0.67 -1.40 -8.43
CA GLY A 22 -1.68 -1.91 -9.37
C GLY A 22 -2.07 -0.82 -10.37
N ASP A 23 -3.38 -0.55 -10.47
CA ASP A 23 -3.95 0.35 -11.47
C ASP A 23 -3.98 1.82 -11.00
N THR A 24 -3.71 2.08 -9.72
CA THR A 24 -3.76 3.42 -9.11
C THR A 24 -2.56 3.70 -8.19
N GLU A 25 -2.29 4.98 -7.90
CA GLU A 25 -1.23 5.40 -6.95
C GLU A 25 -1.64 5.26 -5.47
N ASP A 26 -2.94 5.37 -5.20
CA ASP A 26 -3.55 5.21 -3.87
C ASP A 26 -4.79 4.32 -3.94
N PRO A 27 -4.67 3.00 -3.73
CA PRO A 27 -5.81 2.09 -3.65
C PRO A 27 -6.70 2.29 -2.41
N TYR A 28 -6.35 3.16 -1.45
CA TYR A 28 -7.18 3.40 -0.28
C TYR A 28 -8.24 4.48 -0.50
N HIS A 29 -7.96 5.46 -1.35
CA HIS A 29 -8.91 6.53 -1.69
C HIS A 29 -9.32 6.47 -3.15
N GLU A 30 -10.58 6.78 -3.41
CA GLU A 30 -11.11 6.95 -4.75
C GLU A 30 -11.62 8.39 -4.91
N PRO A 31 -11.47 9.01 -6.10
CA PRO A 31 -12.10 10.28 -6.38
C PRO A 31 -13.62 10.11 -6.31
N ILE A 32 -14.31 11.05 -5.66
CA ILE A 32 -15.77 11.06 -5.61
C ILE A 32 -16.26 11.45 -7.01
N PRO A 33 -17.13 10.64 -7.66
CA PRO A 33 -17.74 10.98 -8.94
C PRO A 33 -18.44 12.34 -8.89
N GLU A 34 -18.42 13.11 -9.99
CA GLU A 34 -18.98 14.48 -9.98
C GLU A 34 -20.48 14.51 -9.64
N ASP A 35 -21.21 13.45 -9.96
CA ASP A 35 -22.62 13.21 -9.65
C ASP A 35 -22.87 12.88 -8.16
N GLU A 36 -21.88 12.35 -7.46
CA GLU A 36 -21.95 12.05 -6.02
C GLU A 36 -21.36 13.18 -5.14
N LEU A 37 -20.79 14.24 -5.74
CA LEU A 37 -20.22 15.35 -4.99
C LEU A 37 -21.30 16.15 -4.27
N HIS A 38 -21.13 16.34 -2.97
CA HIS A 38 -21.97 17.29 -2.25
C HIS A 38 -21.67 18.73 -2.64
N PHE A 39 -22.65 19.64 -2.50
CA PHE A 39 -22.53 21.05 -2.88
C PHE A 39 -21.35 21.80 -2.22
N TYR A 40 -20.89 21.33 -1.06
CA TYR A 40 -19.76 21.89 -0.32
C TYR A 40 -18.40 21.25 -0.70
N GLN A 41 -18.40 20.17 -1.49
CA GLN A 41 -17.20 19.46 -1.91
C GLN A 41 -16.67 20.01 -3.24
N ARG A 42 -15.34 20.15 -3.33
CA ARG A 42 -14.68 20.59 -4.56
C ARG A 42 -14.51 19.41 -5.52
N LYS A 43 -14.47 19.70 -6.82
CA LYS A 43 -14.09 18.72 -7.85
C LYS A 43 -12.74 18.09 -7.48
N GLY A 44 -12.69 16.76 -7.52
CA GLY A 44 -11.53 15.97 -7.09
C GLY A 44 -11.46 15.69 -5.59
N ALA A 45 -12.52 15.97 -4.82
CA ALA A 45 -12.64 15.44 -3.45
C ALA A 45 -12.53 13.91 -3.48
N THR A 46 -11.80 13.34 -2.53
CA THR A 46 -11.58 11.89 -2.44
C THR A 46 -12.29 11.32 -1.23
N ARG A 47 -12.80 10.09 -1.34
CA ARG A 47 -13.34 9.32 -0.21
C ARG A 47 -12.54 8.05 0.03
N LYS A 48 -12.70 7.43 1.19
CA LYS A 48 -12.16 6.10 1.45
C LYS A 48 -12.86 5.11 0.52
N ARG A 49 -12.10 4.41 -0.31
CA ARG A 49 -12.61 3.38 -1.23
C ARG A 49 -13.35 2.32 -0.43
N LYS A 50 -14.55 1.92 -0.85
CA LYS A 50 -15.21 0.75 -0.26
C LYS A 50 -14.50 -0.54 -0.70
N LEU A 51 -14.62 -1.62 0.06
CA LEU A 51 -14.16 -2.94 -0.41
C LEU A 51 -15.20 -3.49 -1.38
N PRO A 52 -14.81 -4.33 -2.35
CA PRO A 52 -15.78 -4.95 -3.27
C PRO A 52 -16.84 -5.73 -2.50
N ASP A 53 -18.12 -5.47 -2.78
CA ASP A 53 -19.26 -6.09 -2.08
C ASP A 53 -19.40 -7.60 -2.41
N ILE A 54 -18.69 -8.07 -3.44
CA ILE A 54 -18.62 -9.49 -3.86
C ILE A 54 -17.99 -10.35 -2.75
N ILE A 55 -17.04 -9.80 -1.99
CA ILE A 55 -16.30 -10.54 -0.95
C ILE A 55 -17.13 -10.55 0.33
N GLN A 56 -17.47 -11.75 0.84
CA GLN A 56 -18.34 -11.92 1.99
C GLN A 56 -17.68 -12.70 3.14
N GLY A 57 -18.36 -12.76 4.29
CA GLY A 57 -17.97 -13.62 5.42
C GLY A 57 -16.69 -13.18 6.15
N ASP A 58 -15.87 -14.16 6.55
CA ASP A 58 -14.64 -13.88 7.29
C ASP A 58 -13.53 -13.35 6.37
N ASP A 59 -13.57 -13.67 5.08
CA ASP A 59 -12.65 -13.13 4.05
C ASP A 59 -12.70 -11.58 4.02
N LEU A 60 -13.90 -11.00 4.08
CA LEU A 60 -14.06 -9.54 4.12
C LEU A 60 -13.45 -8.92 5.39
N LYS A 61 -13.61 -9.58 6.54
CA LYS A 61 -13.02 -9.13 7.81
C LYS A 61 -11.50 -9.16 7.75
N VAL A 62 -10.93 -10.25 7.22
CA VAL A 62 -9.49 -10.41 7.03
C VAL A 62 -8.98 -9.34 6.08
N LEU A 63 -9.61 -9.16 4.92
CA LEU A 63 -9.23 -8.16 3.92
C LEU A 63 -9.28 -6.74 4.50
N ASN A 64 -10.32 -6.38 5.24
CA ASN A 64 -10.42 -5.08 5.90
C ASN A 64 -9.31 -4.89 6.97
N SER A 65 -8.96 -5.95 7.70
CA SER A 65 -7.85 -5.89 8.67
C SER A 65 -6.50 -5.67 7.98
N VAL A 66 -6.29 -6.33 6.83
CA VAL A 66 -5.09 -6.19 5.99
C VAL A 66 -5.04 -4.78 5.39
N LYS A 67 -6.14 -4.29 4.82
CA LYS A 67 -6.28 -2.93 4.29
C LYS A 67 -5.90 -1.86 5.33
N ARG A 68 -6.49 -1.95 6.52
CA ARG A 68 -6.23 -1.00 7.61
C ARG A 68 -4.76 -1.04 8.02
N LYS A 69 -4.16 -2.23 8.08
CA LYS A 69 -2.74 -2.37 8.43
C LYS A 69 -1.83 -1.82 7.32
N ALA A 70 -2.09 -2.15 6.06
CA ALA A 70 -1.33 -1.64 4.92
C ALA A 70 -1.36 -0.11 4.87
N TYR A 71 -2.53 0.49 5.03
CA TYR A 71 -2.68 1.94 5.07
C TYR A 71 -1.86 2.57 6.21
N ARG A 72 -1.90 1.96 7.40
CA ARG A 72 -1.14 2.44 8.56
C ARG A 72 0.39 2.37 8.36
N LEU A 73 0.85 1.34 7.68
CA LEU A 73 2.27 1.11 7.44
C LEU A 73 2.84 1.97 6.31
N ASP A 74 2.08 2.21 5.25
CA ASP A 74 2.60 2.83 4.02
C ASP A 74 2.10 4.27 3.78
N LEU A 75 0.91 4.64 4.30
CA LEU A 75 0.22 5.89 3.91
C LEU A 75 -0.19 6.80 5.08
N GLN A 76 0.12 6.44 6.33
CA GLN A 76 -0.50 7.07 7.51
C GLN A 76 -0.12 8.54 7.76
N LEU A 77 1.10 8.95 7.43
CA LEU A 77 1.60 10.31 7.63
C LEU A 77 1.94 10.93 6.28
N SER A 78 2.04 12.26 6.24
CA SER A 78 2.45 12.99 5.04
C SER A 78 3.56 13.95 5.43
N LEU A 79 4.78 13.70 4.98
CA LEU A 79 5.94 14.57 5.22
C LEU A 79 6.42 15.13 3.89
N CYS A 80 6.54 16.46 3.79
CA CYS A 80 7.05 17.16 2.60
C CYS A 80 6.36 16.81 1.27
N GLY A 81 5.06 16.48 1.28
CA GLY A 81 4.29 16.12 0.08
C GLY A 81 4.39 14.63 -0.32
N LEU A 82 5.18 13.83 0.40
CA LEU A 82 5.23 12.37 0.32
C LEU A 82 4.39 11.77 1.45
N ARG A 83 3.58 10.77 1.15
CA ARG A 83 2.87 10.00 2.18
C ARG A 83 3.83 8.96 2.77
N LEU A 84 4.20 9.12 4.04
CA LEU A 84 5.07 8.25 4.83
C LEU A 84 4.25 7.54 5.91
N GLY A 85 4.19 6.23 6.00
CA GLY A 85 3.61 5.57 7.17
C GLY A 85 4.61 5.42 8.33
N TRP A 86 4.23 4.71 9.40
CA TRP A 86 5.14 4.41 10.52
C TRP A 86 6.43 3.71 10.07
N ALA A 87 6.39 2.96 8.97
CA ALA A 87 7.56 2.31 8.40
C ALA A 87 8.65 3.32 7.99
N GLY A 88 8.27 4.48 7.44
CA GLY A 88 9.23 5.53 7.03
C GLY A 88 9.87 6.25 8.20
N ILE A 89 9.20 6.34 9.36
CA ILE A 89 9.80 6.91 10.58
C ILE A 89 10.77 5.91 11.21
N ILE A 90 10.37 4.64 11.25
CA ILE A 90 11.18 3.57 11.82
C ILE A 90 12.47 3.36 10.98
N GLY A 91 12.39 3.56 9.65
CA GLY A 91 13.53 3.54 8.72
C GLY A 91 14.61 4.61 8.94
N LEU A 92 14.37 5.67 9.74
CA LEU A 92 15.37 6.70 10.01
C LEU A 92 16.62 6.18 10.78
N LEU A 93 16.50 5.01 11.42
CA LEU A 93 17.63 4.28 11.99
C LEU A 93 18.05 3.15 11.03
N PRO A 94 19.09 3.37 10.21
CA PRO A 94 19.50 2.40 9.20
C PRO A 94 19.80 1.03 9.84
N GLY A 95 19.28 -0.04 9.25
CA GLY A 95 19.41 -1.41 9.74
C GLY A 95 18.31 -1.84 10.72
N ILE A 96 18.13 -1.14 11.85
CA ILE A 96 17.08 -1.48 12.83
C ILE A 96 15.69 -1.20 12.26
N GLY A 97 15.57 -0.07 11.55
CA GLY A 97 14.34 0.36 10.93
C GLY A 97 13.80 -0.66 9.93
N ASP A 98 14.68 -1.15 9.07
CA ASP A 98 14.34 -2.12 8.03
C ASP A 98 13.89 -3.46 8.61
N ILE A 99 14.53 -3.93 9.69
CA ILE A 99 14.13 -5.17 10.38
C ILE A 99 12.72 -5.04 10.96
N ILE A 100 12.40 -3.91 11.58
CA ILE A 100 11.07 -3.67 12.14
C ILE A 100 10.04 -3.54 11.01
N ALA A 101 10.35 -2.81 9.94
CA ALA A 101 9.48 -2.67 8.77
C ALA A 101 9.17 -4.04 8.14
N ALA A 102 10.20 -4.86 7.92
CA ALA A 102 10.05 -6.23 7.41
C ALA A 102 9.21 -7.09 8.37
N SER A 103 9.43 -7.00 9.69
CA SER A 103 8.62 -7.73 10.68
C SER A 103 7.14 -7.35 10.61
N LEU A 104 6.84 -6.05 10.49
CA LEU A 104 5.47 -5.54 10.36
C LEU A 104 4.80 -6.02 9.07
N ALA A 105 5.56 -6.05 7.97
CA ALA A 105 5.10 -6.54 6.67
C ALA A 105 4.86 -8.06 6.68
N LEU A 106 5.74 -8.85 7.30
CA LEU A 106 5.53 -10.28 7.53
C LEU A 106 4.28 -10.56 8.35
N GLN A 107 4.03 -9.77 9.40
CA GLN A 107 2.80 -9.88 10.16
C GLN A 107 1.55 -9.52 9.34
N LEU A 108 1.66 -8.70 8.28
CA LEU A 108 0.56 -8.46 7.35
C LEU A 108 0.31 -9.70 6.47
N VAL A 109 1.36 -10.33 5.95
CA VAL A 109 1.25 -11.60 5.21
C VAL A 109 0.58 -12.68 6.08
N ARG A 110 1.00 -12.82 7.34
CA ARG A 110 0.36 -13.74 8.31
C ARG A 110 -1.11 -13.43 8.58
N LYS A 111 -1.55 -12.18 8.43
CA LYS A 111 -2.98 -11.84 8.52
C LYS A 111 -3.72 -12.26 7.26
N ALA A 112 -3.12 -12.06 6.09
CA ALA A 112 -3.68 -12.51 4.81
C ALA A 112 -3.83 -14.04 4.74
N GLU A 113 -2.99 -14.79 5.45
CA GLU A 113 -3.12 -16.26 5.56
C GLU A 113 -4.37 -16.74 6.29
N LYS A 114 -5.08 -15.85 7.01
CA LYS A 114 -6.28 -16.19 7.78
C LYS A 114 -7.57 -16.19 6.95
N ILE A 115 -7.49 -15.98 5.64
CA ILE A 115 -8.65 -16.11 4.75
C ILE A 115 -9.17 -17.56 4.74
N GLU A 116 -10.44 -17.73 4.46
CA GLU A 116 -11.09 -19.03 4.35
C GLU A 116 -10.46 -19.85 3.22
N GLY A 117 -10.17 -21.13 3.48
CA GLY A 117 -9.46 -22.00 2.53
C GLY A 117 -7.94 -21.75 2.43
N GLY A 118 -7.42 -20.76 3.17
CA GLY A 118 -6.00 -20.44 3.20
C GLY A 118 -5.50 -19.70 1.97
N LEU A 119 -4.28 -19.17 2.07
CA LEU A 119 -3.64 -18.42 1.00
C LEU A 119 -2.93 -19.38 0.03
N PRO A 120 -3.18 -19.32 -1.29
CA PRO A 120 -2.47 -20.13 -2.26
C PRO A 120 -0.95 -19.94 -2.15
N ALA A 121 -0.18 -21.03 -2.31
CA ALA A 121 1.27 -21.01 -2.15
C ALA A 121 1.95 -19.98 -3.08
N LEU A 122 1.47 -19.85 -4.32
CA LEU A 122 2.00 -18.87 -5.28
C LEU A 122 1.72 -17.43 -4.85
N LEU A 123 0.53 -17.15 -4.31
CA LEU A 123 0.18 -15.82 -3.82
C LEU A 123 0.98 -15.46 -2.57
N ARG A 124 1.11 -16.41 -1.63
CA ARG A 124 1.98 -16.27 -0.46
C ARG A 124 3.42 -15.96 -0.87
N LEU A 125 3.96 -16.70 -1.83
CA LEU A 125 5.32 -16.50 -2.33
C LEU A 125 5.50 -15.11 -2.93
N ARG A 126 4.53 -14.63 -3.74
CA ARG A 126 4.56 -13.27 -4.29
C ARG A 126 4.52 -12.19 -3.19
N MET A 127 3.67 -12.37 -2.17
CA MET A 127 3.61 -11.44 -1.05
C MET A 127 4.91 -11.42 -0.25
N MET A 128 5.51 -12.59 -0.02
CA MET A 128 6.82 -12.73 0.62
C MET A 128 7.94 -12.10 -0.20
N ALA A 129 7.92 -12.28 -1.53
CA ALA A 129 8.90 -11.69 -2.43
C ALA A 129 8.86 -10.15 -2.39
N ASN A 130 7.67 -9.56 -2.31
CA ASN A 130 7.53 -8.12 -2.10
C ASN A 130 8.18 -7.66 -0.79
N VAL A 131 8.00 -8.41 0.31
CA VAL A 131 8.62 -8.07 1.60
C VAL A 131 10.13 -8.21 1.54
N ALA A 132 10.65 -9.27 0.91
CA ALA A 132 12.09 -9.49 0.76
C ALA A 132 12.74 -8.40 -0.11
N PHE A 133 12.07 -7.99 -1.18
CA PHE A 133 12.53 -6.91 -2.06
C PHE A 133 12.56 -5.57 -1.34
N ASP A 134 11.48 -5.23 -0.62
CA ASP A 134 11.37 -4.01 0.17
C ASP A 134 12.47 -3.91 1.23
N PHE A 135 12.69 -5.00 1.97
CA PHE A 135 13.78 -5.10 2.94
C PHE A 135 15.16 -4.97 2.28
N GLY A 136 15.40 -5.70 1.18
CA GLY A 136 16.68 -5.67 0.49
C GLY A 136 17.04 -4.29 -0.07
N ILE A 137 16.06 -3.54 -0.54
CA ILE A 137 16.24 -2.15 -0.97
C ILE A 137 16.46 -1.24 0.23
N GLY A 138 15.71 -1.40 1.32
CA GLY A 138 15.85 -0.60 2.54
C GLY A 138 17.26 -0.65 3.15
N LEU A 139 17.99 -1.75 2.95
CA LEU A 139 19.40 -1.87 3.39
C LEU A 139 20.37 -0.90 2.68
N ILE A 140 19.97 -0.29 1.56
CA ILE A 140 20.79 0.69 0.84
C ILE A 140 20.52 2.08 1.46
N PRO A 141 21.46 2.68 2.21
CA PRO A 141 21.21 3.98 2.84
C PRO A 141 20.93 5.06 1.80
N ILE A 142 20.08 6.04 2.16
CA ILE A 142 19.69 7.21 1.36
C ILE A 142 18.78 6.86 0.17
N VAL A 143 19.26 6.02 -0.74
CA VAL A 143 18.50 5.65 -1.95
C VAL A 143 17.42 4.63 -1.63
N GLY A 144 17.73 3.65 -0.78
CA GLY A 144 16.82 2.61 -0.35
C GLY A 144 15.62 3.15 0.41
N ASP A 145 15.83 4.12 1.31
CA ASP A 145 14.76 4.75 2.07
C ASP A 145 13.70 5.39 1.17
N LEU A 146 14.15 6.16 0.16
CA LEU A 146 13.27 6.79 -0.81
C LEU A 146 12.51 5.76 -1.64
N ILE A 147 13.19 4.70 -2.09
CA ILE A 147 12.57 3.66 -2.90
C ILE A 147 11.60 2.82 -2.06
N ASN A 148 11.91 2.49 -0.81
CA ASN A 148 11.02 1.78 0.12
C ASN A 148 9.70 2.55 0.28
N ILE A 149 9.79 3.84 0.58
CA ILE A 149 8.64 4.75 0.69
C ILE A 149 7.82 4.77 -0.60
N ALA A 150 8.48 4.80 -1.76
CA ALA A 150 7.81 4.78 -3.06
C ALA A 150 7.17 3.40 -3.36
N TYR A 151 7.83 2.31 -2.96
CA TYR A 151 7.44 0.95 -3.27
C TYR A 151 6.14 0.57 -2.53
N LYS A 152 5.94 0.98 -1.27
CA LYS A 152 4.69 0.68 -0.52
C LYS A 152 4.32 -0.81 -0.56
N CYS A 153 5.23 -1.65 -0.07
CA CYS A 153 5.11 -3.10 -0.12
C CYS A 153 3.79 -3.63 0.48
N ASN A 154 3.35 -3.08 1.61
CA ASN A 154 2.16 -3.55 2.32
C ASN A 154 0.89 -3.30 1.49
N LEU A 155 0.84 -2.18 0.77
CA LEU A 155 -0.27 -1.81 -0.08
C LEU A 155 -0.33 -2.69 -1.33
N ARG A 156 0.82 -3.05 -1.93
CA ARG A 156 0.87 -4.04 -3.02
C ARG A 156 0.36 -5.40 -2.57
N ASN A 157 0.78 -5.85 -1.40
CA ASN A 157 0.32 -7.10 -0.80
C ASN A 157 -1.19 -7.09 -0.54
N PHE A 158 -1.73 -5.97 -0.05
CA PHE A 158 -3.18 -5.78 0.07
C PHE A 158 -3.91 -5.88 -1.28
N VAL A 159 -3.43 -5.18 -2.32
CA VAL A 159 -4.07 -5.20 -3.65
C VAL A 159 -4.03 -6.59 -4.27
N MET A 160 -2.92 -7.34 -4.11
CA MET A 160 -2.86 -8.71 -4.60
C MET A 160 -3.85 -9.63 -3.88
N LEU A 161 -4.00 -9.47 -2.56
CA LEU A 161 -4.99 -10.23 -1.79
C LEU A 161 -6.42 -9.89 -2.22
N GLU A 162 -6.72 -8.60 -2.41
CA GLU A 162 -8.03 -8.15 -2.89
C GLU A 162 -8.35 -8.74 -4.26
N LYS A 163 -7.42 -8.64 -5.24
CA LYS A 163 -7.61 -9.21 -6.58
C LYS A 163 -7.90 -10.71 -6.51
N TYR A 164 -7.14 -11.46 -5.72
CA TYR A 164 -7.38 -12.88 -5.52
C TYR A 164 -8.75 -13.18 -4.90
N LEU A 165 -9.17 -12.43 -3.89
CA LEU A 165 -10.48 -12.64 -3.26
C LEU A 165 -11.62 -12.28 -4.20
N VAL A 166 -11.46 -11.28 -5.07
CA VAL A 166 -12.45 -10.97 -6.13
C VAL A 166 -12.56 -12.09 -7.16
N GLU A 167 -11.46 -12.78 -7.49
CA GLU A 167 -11.47 -13.92 -8.42
C GLU A 167 -11.99 -15.21 -7.78
N LYS A 168 -11.83 -15.36 -6.46
CA LYS A 168 -12.24 -16.55 -5.69
C LYS A 168 -13.77 -16.60 -5.49
N HIS A 169 -14.40 -15.45 -5.28
CA HIS A 169 -15.85 -15.30 -5.05
C HIS A 169 -16.58 -15.07 -6.38
#